data_AF-A0A927L3Y4-F1
#
_entry.id   AF-A0A927L3Y4-F1
#
_cell.length_a   1.000
_cell.length_b   1.000
_cell.length_c   1.000
_cell.angle_alpha   90.00
_cell.angle_beta   90.00
_cell.angle_gamma   90.00
#
_symmetry.space_group_name_H-M   'P 1'
#
loop_
_entity.id
_entity.type
_entity.pdbx_description
1 polymer ?
#
loop_
_entity_poly.entity_id
_entity_poly.type
_entity_poly.pdbx_seq_one_letter_code
_entity_poly.pdbx_strand_id
1 'polypeptide(L)'
;MTLAELRAALAALDHLPDDTLVVLAKDAEGNGYSPLVAADHAMYLAETTWSGDHYMTEEQRQAQDDPDDYSAAPDDAVPAVFLWPTN
;
A
#
# COMPACT_ATOMS: atom_id res chain seq x y z
N MET A 1 2.00 -8.79 13.17
CA MET A 1 2.43 -9.71 12.10
C MET A 1 3.78 -10.34 12.45
N THR A 2 3.89 -11.66 12.37
CA THR A 2 5.15 -12.42 12.46
C THR A 2 5.84 -12.52 11.09
N LEU A 3 7.09 -12.97 11.03
CA LEU A 3 7.79 -13.20 9.75
C LEU A 3 7.07 -14.24 8.86
N ALA A 4 6.50 -15.29 9.46
CA ALA A 4 5.77 -16.30 8.71
C ALA A 4 4.49 -15.71 8.08
N GLU A 5 3.76 -14.89 8.83
CA GLU A 5 2.57 -14.18 8.34
C GLU A 5 2.94 -13.19 7.24
N LEU A 6 4.04 -12.43 7.39
CA LEU A 6 4.51 -11.53 6.34
C LEU A 6 4.85 -12.28 5.05
N ARG A 7 5.56 -13.41 5.13
CA ARG A 7 5.87 -14.24 3.96
C ARG A 7 4.60 -14.73 3.27
N ALA A 8 3.60 -15.14 4.03
CA ALA A 8 2.32 -15.58 3.48
C ALA A 8 1.56 -14.43 2.80
N ALA A 9 1.55 -13.24 3.40
CA ALA A 9 0.94 -12.04 2.82
C ALA A 9 1.62 -11.65 1.49
N LEU A 10 2.96 -11.62 1.46
CA LEU A 10 3.71 -11.32 0.24
C LEU A 10 3.54 -12.39 -0.84
N ALA A 11 3.42 -13.67 -0.47
CA ALA A 11 3.16 -14.74 -1.43
C ALA A 11 1.78 -14.63 -2.09
N ALA A 12 0.80 -13.99 -1.45
CA ALA A 12 -0.50 -13.70 -2.06
C ALA A 12 -0.45 -12.57 -3.11
N LEU A 13 0.68 -11.87 -3.20
CA LEU A 13 0.94 -10.79 -4.15
C LEU A 13 1.88 -11.24 -5.29
N ASP A 14 1.98 -12.55 -5.55
CA ASP A 14 2.87 -13.16 -6.55
C ASP A 14 2.57 -12.77 -8.00
N HIS A 15 1.40 -12.18 -8.25
CA HIS A 15 1.01 -11.63 -9.54
C HIS A 15 1.70 -10.29 -9.87
N LEU A 16 2.32 -9.64 -8.88
CA LEU A 16 3.04 -8.37 -9.07
C LEU A 16 4.46 -8.60 -9.59
N PRO A 17 5.01 -7.67 -10.40
CA PRO A 17 6.42 -7.71 -10.81
C PRO A 17 7.39 -7.68 -9.61
N ASP A 18 8.54 -8.36 -9.74
CA ASP A 18 9.58 -8.41 -8.71
C ASP A 18 10.19 -7.03 -8.36
N ASP A 19 10.09 -6.06 -9.27
CA ASP A 19 10.55 -4.68 -9.09
C ASP A 19 9.46 -3.72 -8.60
N THR A 20 8.30 -4.25 -8.19
CA THR A 20 7.22 -3.45 -7.58
C THR A 20 7.74 -2.75 -6.34
N LEU A 21 7.47 -1.44 -6.25
CA LEU A 21 7.90 -0.61 -5.13
C LEU A 21 7.30 -1.11 -3.81
N VAL A 22 8.08 -1.10 -2.73
CA VAL A 22 7.57 -1.36 -1.37
C VAL A 22 7.59 -0.06 -0.57
N VAL A 23 6.44 0.35 -0.06
CA VAL A 23 6.26 1.61 0.67
C VAL A 23 5.89 1.31 2.12
N LEU A 24 6.60 1.95 3.06
CA LEU A 24 6.27 1.88 4.48
C LEU A 24 5.28 3.00 4.82
N ALA A 25 4.09 2.64 5.29
CA ALA A 25 3.14 3.63 5.75
C ALA A 25 3.63 4.28 7.06
N LYS A 26 3.36 5.57 7.20
CA LYS A 26 3.64 6.31 8.43
C LYS A 26 2.73 5.79 9.54
N ASP A 27 3.31 5.53 10.71
CA ASP A 27 2.55 5.30 11.93
C ASP A 27 1.72 6.54 12.29
N ALA A 28 0.40 6.38 12.46
CA ALA A 28 -0.51 7.51 12.63
C ALA A 28 -0.33 8.24 13.99
N GLU A 29 0.21 7.55 14.99
CA GLU A 29 0.52 8.13 16.31
C GLU A 29 1.90 8.81 16.34
N GLY A 30 2.71 8.63 15.29
CA GLY A 30 4.05 9.19 15.20
C GLY A 30 5.11 8.40 15.97
N ASN A 31 4.87 7.11 16.22
CA ASN A 31 5.84 6.24 16.87
C ASN A 31 7.09 6.05 15.99
N GLY A 32 8.26 5.91 16.62
CA GLY A 32 9.51 5.65 15.90
C GLY A 32 9.59 4.24 15.30
N TYR A 33 8.88 3.27 15.89
CA TYR A 33 8.83 1.88 15.45
C TYR A 33 7.50 1.27 15.87
N SER A 34 6.83 0.56 14.95
CA SER A 34 5.55 -0.08 15.23
C SER A 34 5.44 -1.47 14.62
N PRO A 35 4.74 -2.41 15.28
CA PRO A 35 4.47 -3.71 14.70
C PRO A 35 3.68 -3.59 13.40
N LEU A 36 4.08 -4.35 12.39
CA LEU A 36 3.35 -4.48 11.13
C LEU A 36 2.04 -5.23 11.35
N VAL A 37 0.94 -4.78 10.75
CA VAL A 37 -0.37 -5.44 10.80
C VAL A 37 -0.84 -5.94 9.44
N ALA A 38 -0.49 -5.26 8.34
CA ALA A 38 -0.93 -5.65 7.00
C ALA A 38 0.12 -5.34 5.92
N ALA A 39 0.02 -6.07 4.82
CA ALA A 39 0.70 -5.79 3.57
C ALA A 39 -0.29 -5.98 2.41
N ASP A 40 -0.42 -5.00 1.53
CA ASP A 40 -1.38 -5.02 0.43
C ASP A 40 -0.89 -4.26 -0.80
N HIS A 41 -1.51 -4.56 -1.95
CA HIS A 41 -1.25 -3.90 -3.23
C HIS A 41 -2.08 -2.63 -3.34
N ALA A 42 -1.45 -1.52 -3.71
CA ALA A 42 -2.08 -0.22 -3.92
C ALA A 42 -1.30 0.61 -4.96
N MET A 43 -1.68 1.87 -5.14
CA MET A 43 -1.01 2.82 -6.01
C MET A 43 -0.26 3.88 -5.19
N TYR A 44 0.95 4.24 -5.59
CA TYR A 44 1.80 5.24 -4.93
C TYR A 44 2.18 6.36 -5.89
N LEU A 45 1.96 7.61 -5.47
CA LEU A 45 2.47 8.79 -6.18
C LEU A 45 3.56 9.45 -5.35
N ALA A 46 4.79 9.44 -5.85
CA ALA A 46 5.89 10.12 -5.17
C ALA A 46 5.74 11.66 -5.27
N GLU A 47 5.57 12.33 -4.14
CA GLU A 47 5.67 13.80 -4.08
C GLU A 47 7.13 14.24 -3.97
N THR A 48 7.95 13.45 -3.28
CA THR A 48 9.37 13.67 -3.08
C THR A 48 10.14 12.35 -3.17
N THR A 49 11.46 12.41 -3.08
CA THR A 49 12.31 11.20 -2.95
C THR A 49 12.03 10.41 -1.66
N TRP A 50 11.34 10.99 -0.67
CA TRP A 50 11.18 10.42 0.67
C TRP A 50 9.72 10.14 1.06
N SER A 51 8.75 10.67 0.32
CA SER A 51 7.34 10.59 0.66
C SER A 51 6.44 10.78 -0.55
N GLY A 52 5.20 10.37 -0.40
CA GLY A 52 4.18 10.44 -1.43
C GLY A 52 2.83 10.01 -0.89
N ASP A 53 1.86 9.96 -1.78
CA ASP A 53 0.48 9.66 -1.47
C ASP A 53 0.11 8.22 -1.84
N HIS A 54 -0.83 7.68 -1.06
CA HIS A 54 -1.42 6.36 -1.25
C HIS A 54 -2.78 6.50 -1.93
N TYR A 55 -3.01 5.70 -2.96
CA TYR A 55 -4.31 5.57 -3.62
C TYR A 55 -4.69 4.11 -3.78
N MET A 56 -5.99 3.85 -3.86
CA MET A 56 -6.48 2.50 -4.17
C MET A 56 -6.16 2.13 -5.63
N THR A 57 -6.00 0.83 -5.88
CA THR A 57 -6.10 0.31 -7.25
C THR A 57 -7.50 0.51 -7.80
N GLU A 58 -7.64 0.49 -9.12
CA GLU A 58 -8.96 0.60 -9.76
C GLU A 58 -9.89 -0.56 -9.36
N GLU A 59 -9.35 -1.77 -9.21
CA GLU A 59 -10.11 -2.95 -8.77
C GLU A 59 -10.65 -2.77 -7.35
N GLN A 60 -9.83 -2.29 -6.42
CA GLN A 60 -10.25 -1.98 -5.05
C GLN A 60 -11.30 -0.88 -5.00
N ARG A 61 -11.14 0.17 -5.83
CA ARG A 61 -12.11 1.27 -5.93
C ARG A 61 -13.46 0.77 -6.42
N GLN A 62 -13.49 -0.02 -7.51
CA GLN A 62 -14.71 -0.60 -8.07
C GLN A 62 -15.39 -1.61 -7.14
N ALA A 63 -14.66 -2.21 -6.20
CA ALA A 63 -15.21 -3.12 -5.20
C ALA A 63 -15.90 -2.41 -4.02
N GLN A 64 -15.82 -1.07 -3.91
CA GLN A 64 -16.56 -0.31 -2.91
C GLN A 64 -18.06 -0.23 -3.21
N ASP A 65 -18.88 -0.14 -2.16
CA ASP A 65 -20.34 -0.03 -2.31
C ASP A 65 -20.79 1.28 -3.00
N ASP A 66 -20.02 2.36 -2.83
CA ASP A 66 -20.24 3.67 -3.47
C ASP A 66 -18.89 4.23 -3.96
N PRO A 67 -18.44 3.85 -5.17
CA PRO A 67 -17.13 4.25 -5.67
C PRO A 67 -17.09 5.74 -6.00
N ASP A 68 -16.22 6.49 -5.32
CA ASP A 68 -15.97 7.89 -5.64
C ASP A 68 -15.03 8.01 -6.86
N ASP A 69 -15.54 8.58 -7.95
CA ASP A 69 -14.75 8.85 -9.16
C ASP A 69 -13.66 9.92 -8.95
N TYR A 70 -13.79 10.76 -7.92
CA TYR A 70 -12.75 11.73 -7.56
C TYR A 70 -11.62 11.12 -6.71
N SER A 71 -11.77 9.87 -6.28
CA SER A 71 -10.77 9.12 -5.49
C SER A 71 -9.87 8.23 -6.35
N ALA A 72 -9.95 8.33 -7.68
CA ALA A 72 -9.08 7.59 -8.58
C ALA A 72 -7.62 8.00 -8.39
N ALA A 73 -6.71 7.02 -8.49
CA ALA A 73 -5.28 7.29 -8.50
C ALA A 73 -4.91 8.17 -9.71
N PRO A 74 -4.03 9.18 -9.54
CA PRO A 74 -3.47 9.93 -10.66
C PRO A 74 -2.75 9.03 -11.68
N ASP A 75 -2.69 9.47 -12.94
CA ASP A 75 -2.10 8.68 -14.05
C ASP A 75 -0.60 8.37 -13.85
N ASP A 76 0.11 9.17 -13.05
CA ASP A 76 1.52 9.00 -12.72
C ASP A 76 1.76 8.18 -11.44
N ALA A 77 0.71 7.79 -10.73
CA ALA A 77 0.82 6.85 -9.63
C ALA A 77 1.25 5.46 -10.15
N VAL A 78 2.15 4.81 -9.43
CA VAL A 78 2.71 3.50 -9.81
C VAL A 78 2.23 2.41 -8.85
N PRO A 79 2.11 1.15 -9.30
CA PRO A 79 1.82 0.02 -8.41
C PRO A 79 2.87 -0.11 -7.30
N ALA A 80 2.40 -0.37 -6.08
CA ALA A 80 3.26 -0.57 -4.92
C ALA A 80 2.64 -1.54 -3.91
N VAL A 81 3.50 -2.17 -3.11
CA VAL A 81 3.10 -2.92 -1.91
C VAL A 81 3.25 -2.01 -0.70
N PHE A 82 2.16 -1.73 0.00
CA PHE A 82 2.17 -0.94 1.23
C PHE A 82 2.31 -1.84 2.45
N LEU A 83 3.14 -1.40 3.40
CA LEU A 83 3.32 -2.03 4.69
C LEU A 83 2.70 -1.16 5.77
N TRP A 84 1.60 -1.64 6.38
CA TRP A 84 0.83 -0.90 7.36
C TRP A 84 1.24 -1.22 8.79
N PRO A 85 1.71 -0.24 9.58
CA PRO A 85 1.88 -0.41 11.02
C PRO A 85 0.51 -0.58 11.69
N THR A 86 0.51 -1.08 12.93
CA THR A 86 -0.71 -1.33 13.72
C THR A 86 -1.48 -0.03 14.05
N ASN A 87 -0.81 1.12 13.99
CA ASN A 87 -1.33 2.42 14.37
C ASN A 87 -1.25 3.41 13.20
#